data_AF-A0A4W5Q7W5-F1
#
_entry.id   AF-A0A4W5Q7W5-F1
#
_cell.length_a   1.000
_cell.length_b   1.000
_cell.length_c   1.000
_cell.angle_alpha   90.00
_cell.angle_beta   90.00
_cell.angle_gamma   90.00
#
_symmetry.space_group_name_H-M   'P 1'
#
loop_
_entity.id
_entity.type
_entity.pdbx_description
1 polymer ?
#
loop_
_entity_poly.entity_id
_entity_poly.type
_entity_poly.pdbx_seq_one_letter_code
_entity_poly.pdbx_strand_id
1 'polypeptide(L)'
;MEPVPASYYGNTYKRNPVISAFDGDIKKCMSFMKRISTLPTYDHNSYARGAKTLFEIWNKYKPRLPTNYYEERMLHMADFLFGIKLYRLSLWQGYCRYLQQFSTVTIEDIRDVDHFRTSFFPKGFDTDQAKLTFRALQGCCLCAFQLERERGSQPTQKGVQRLLSILGFVRIMMQAVLPHEHLCWLLYNGSLYIYNICRYLMSMSRAAQVHNLAITFISMVHVIVGKCVCCPFLPQAMEFLLWACICLETSIPLMTARFLAWRATLYCAVCQCYYDSQANVQAEVFARRALGKVSELGKLEEMSGLPATTETQRAYKVATIKVWDRLIQNIASFVQCLPTYRSKRHDALSLVGMGGVSS
;
A
#
# COMPACT_ATOMS: atom_id res chain seq x y z
N MET A 1 -34.55 37.84 1.54
CA MET A 1 -34.98 36.46 1.88
C MET A 1 -33.76 35.58 1.89
N GLU A 2 -33.48 34.92 3.02
CA GLU A 2 -32.45 33.88 3.05
C GLU A 2 -32.85 32.71 2.15
N PRO A 3 -31.93 32.16 1.34
CA PRO A 3 -32.24 31.09 0.40
C PRO A 3 -32.46 29.75 1.11
N VAL A 4 -33.52 29.04 0.72
CA VAL A 4 -34.03 27.82 1.37
C VAL A 4 -33.09 26.60 1.24
N PRO A 5 -32.95 25.75 2.29
CA PRO A 5 -32.17 24.50 2.23
C PRO A 5 -32.77 23.45 1.29
N ALA A 6 -31.96 22.48 0.84
CA ALA A 6 -32.42 21.40 -0.04
C ALA A 6 -33.51 20.52 0.58
N SER A 7 -33.53 20.37 1.92
CA SER A 7 -34.57 19.64 2.65
C SER A 7 -35.97 20.22 2.44
N TYR A 8 -36.08 21.50 2.06
CA TYR A 8 -37.33 22.19 1.76
C TYR A 8 -38.07 21.60 0.53
N TYR A 9 -37.35 20.97 -0.40
CA TYR A 9 -37.91 20.50 -1.68
C TYR A 9 -38.31 19.00 -1.66
N GLY A 10 -38.26 18.34 -0.50
CA GLY A 10 -38.68 16.95 -0.32
C GLY A 10 -37.70 15.88 -0.81
N ASN A 11 -38.09 14.60 -0.68
CA ASN A 11 -37.23 13.41 -0.86
C ASN A 11 -36.84 13.07 -2.31
N THR A 12 -37.32 13.82 -3.31
CA THR A 12 -37.04 13.50 -4.72
C THR A 12 -35.74 14.13 -5.18
N TYR A 13 -34.61 13.50 -4.83
CA TYR A 13 -33.24 13.94 -5.13
C TYR A 13 -33.03 14.43 -6.58
N LYS A 14 -33.67 13.81 -7.57
CA LYS A 14 -33.55 14.19 -9.01
C LYS A 14 -34.32 15.46 -9.41
N ARG A 15 -35.30 15.91 -8.63
CA ARG A 15 -36.10 17.12 -8.90
C ARG A 15 -35.72 18.29 -8.00
N ASN A 16 -34.75 18.12 -7.11
CA ASN A 16 -34.33 19.16 -6.19
C ASN A 16 -33.51 20.23 -6.93
N PRO A 17 -34.01 21.48 -7.05
CA PRO A 17 -33.35 22.52 -7.83
C PRO A 17 -32.00 22.93 -7.23
N VAL A 18 -31.83 22.81 -5.90
CA VAL A 18 -30.57 23.13 -5.22
C VAL A 18 -29.49 22.11 -5.57
N ILE A 19 -29.84 20.83 -5.62
CA ILE A 19 -28.93 19.74 -6.01
C ILE A 19 -28.56 19.88 -7.48
N SER A 20 -29.54 20.11 -8.36
CA SER A 20 -29.30 20.31 -9.79
C SER A 20 -28.41 21.52 -10.09
N ALA A 21 -28.63 22.64 -9.39
CA ALA A 21 -27.79 23.83 -9.51
C ALA A 21 -26.35 23.56 -9.03
N PHE A 22 -26.20 22.88 -7.90
CA PHE A 22 -24.89 22.48 -7.38
C PHE A 22 -24.14 21.54 -8.35
N ASP A 23 -24.80 20.50 -8.85
CA ASP A 23 -24.20 19.57 -9.82
C ASP A 23 -23.80 20.27 -11.12
N GLY A 24 -24.60 21.26 -11.55
CA GLY A 24 -24.28 22.11 -12.69
C GLY A 24 -23.05 22.99 -12.46
N ASP A 25 -22.98 23.67 -11.32
CA ASP A 25 -21.84 24.53 -10.94
C ASP A 25 -20.55 23.72 -10.80
N ILE A 26 -20.63 22.53 -10.18
CA ILE A 26 -19.50 21.60 -10.02
C ILE A 26 -19.01 21.10 -11.38
N LYS A 27 -19.90 20.65 -12.27
CA LYS A 27 -19.52 20.19 -13.62
C LYS A 27 -18.84 21.30 -14.42
N LYS A 28 -19.35 22.54 -14.36
CA LYS A 28 -18.72 23.70 -15.00
C LYS A 28 -17.30 23.92 -14.45
N CYS A 29 -17.14 23.85 -13.13
CA CYS A 29 -15.83 23.96 -12.48
C CYS A 29 -14.88 22.85 -12.92
N MET A 30 -15.32 21.58 -12.93
CA MET A 30 -14.51 20.44 -13.39
C MET A 30 -14.01 20.64 -14.82
N SER A 31 -14.90 21.05 -15.74
CA SER A 31 -14.54 21.31 -17.14
C SER A 31 -13.54 22.45 -17.28
N PHE A 32 -13.71 23.53 -16.51
CA PHE A 32 -12.78 24.65 -16.47
C PHE A 32 -11.38 24.22 -15.99
N MET A 33 -11.31 23.44 -14.91
CA MET A 33 -10.05 22.96 -14.33
C MET A 33 -9.35 21.95 -15.26
N LYS A 34 -10.09 21.07 -15.91
CA LYS A 34 -9.55 20.16 -16.93
C LYS A 34 -8.88 20.95 -18.05
N ARG A 35 -9.55 21.98 -18.57
CA ARG A 35 -9.01 22.83 -19.63
C ARG A 35 -7.70 23.51 -19.21
N ILE A 36 -7.63 24.01 -17.97
CA ILE A 36 -6.39 24.62 -17.45
C ILE A 36 -5.27 23.58 -17.35
N SER A 37 -5.56 22.37 -16.88
CA SER A 37 -4.55 21.31 -16.73
C SER A 37 -3.94 20.84 -18.06
N THR A 38 -4.65 21.04 -19.18
CA THR A 38 -4.19 20.67 -20.52
C THR A 38 -3.45 21.79 -21.25
N LEU A 39 -3.38 22.99 -20.67
CA LEU A 39 -2.66 24.10 -21.30
C LEU A 39 -1.14 23.81 -21.31
N PRO A 40 -0.45 24.13 -22.42
CA PRO A 40 1.00 23.92 -22.53
C PRO A 40 1.80 24.81 -21.58
N THR A 41 1.24 25.95 -21.17
CA THR A 41 1.85 26.89 -20.22
C THR A 41 0.99 27.00 -18.96
N TYR A 42 1.66 27.01 -17.80
CA TYR A 42 0.99 27.09 -16.51
C TYR A 42 0.53 28.54 -16.24
N ASP A 43 -0.78 28.78 -16.34
CA ASP A 43 -1.38 30.08 -16.03
C ASP A 43 -1.83 30.15 -14.55
N HIS A 44 -1.04 30.86 -13.75
CA HIS A 44 -1.31 31.06 -12.33
C HIS A 44 -2.63 31.80 -12.07
N ASN A 45 -3.01 32.75 -12.92
CA ASN A 45 -4.23 33.54 -12.74
C ASN A 45 -5.48 32.70 -12.98
N SER A 46 -5.49 31.88 -14.02
CA SER A 46 -6.59 30.95 -14.27
C SER A 46 -6.70 29.87 -13.20
N TYR A 47 -5.56 29.35 -12.72
CA TYR A 47 -5.54 28.43 -11.58
C TYR A 47 -6.12 29.06 -10.30
N ALA A 48 -5.69 30.26 -9.95
CA ALA A 48 -6.17 30.97 -8.76
C ALA A 48 -7.67 31.28 -8.84
N ARG A 49 -8.15 31.72 -10.01
CA ARG A 49 -9.59 31.91 -10.27
C ARG A 49 -10.36 30.61 -10.07
N GLY A 50 -9.89 29.50 -10.65
CA GLY A 50 -10.53 28.19 -10.50
C GLY A 50 -10.60 27.73 -9.05
N ALA A 51 -9.52 27.91 -8.30
CA ALA A 51 -9.47 27.60 -6.86
C ALA A 51 -10.45 28.46 -6.05
N LYS A 52 -10.55 29.76 -6.34
CA LYS A 52 -11.49 30.69 -5.71
C LYS A 52 -12.94 30.29 -6.00
N THR A 53 -13.27 30.04 -7.27
CA THR A 53 -14.61 29.59 -7.67
C THR A 53 -15.01 28.31 -6.95
N LEU A 54 -14.10 27.34 -6.85
CA LEU A 54 -14.36 26.08 -6.16
C LEU A 54 -14.65 26.29 -4.67
N PHE A 55 -13.85 27.13 -4.01
CA PHE A 55 -14.05 27.49 -2.60
C PHE A 55 -15.40 28.18 -2.37
N GLU A 56 -15.80 29.09 -3.26
CA GLU A 56 -17.09 29.78 -3.20
C GLU A 56 -18.27 28.81 -3.39
N ILE A 57 -18.18 27.87 -4.35
CA ILE A 57 -19.19 26.81 -4.52
C ILE A 57 -19.33 26.01 -3.22
N TRP A 58 -18.22 25.57 -2.63
CA TRP A 58 -18.25 24.82 -1.39
C TRP A 58 -18.93 25.55 -0.24
N ASN A 59 -18.63 26.83 -0.04
CA ASN A 59 -19.23 27.61 1.04
C ASN A 59 -20.72 27.91 0.77
N LYS A 60 -21.06 28.21 -0.49
CA LYS A 60 -22.44 28.51 -0.91
C LYS A 60 -23.39 27.34 -0.64
N TYR A 61 -22.95 26.11 -0.91
CA TYR A 61 -23.82 24.94 -0.85
C TYR A 61 -23.68 24.09 0.43
N LYS A 62 -22.63 24.28 1.23
CA LYS A 62 -22.45 23.55 2.51
C LYS A 62 -23.68 23.59 3.43
N PRO A 63 -24.29 24.74 3.76
CA PRO A 63 -25.46 24.77 4.63
C PRO A 63 -26.75 24.33 3.92
N ARG A 64 -26.72 24.18 2.60
CA ARG A 64 -27.91 23.93 1.78
C ARG A 64 -28.10 22.47 1.42
N LEU A 65 -27.05 21.66 1.45
CA LEU A 65 -27.08 20.27 1.00
C LEU A 65 -27.06 19.29 2.18
N PRO A 66 -27.61 18.08 2.03
CA PRO A 66 -27.40 17.01 2.99
C PRO A 66 -25.90 16.71 3.15
N THR A 67 -25.45 16.57 4.40
CA THR A 67 -24.02 16.42 4.76
C THR A 67 -23.35 15.29 3.98
N ASN A 68 -23.91 14.08 4.00
CA ASN A 68 -23.32 12.92 3.32
C ASN A 68 -23.16 13.15 1.81
N TYR A 69 -24.16 13.77 1.16
CA TYR A 69 -24.12 14.05 -0.27
C TYR A 69 -23.05 15.10 -0.61
N TYR A 70 -22.97 16.15 0.20
CA TYR A 70 -21.96 17.21 0.03
C TYR A 70 -20.54 16.64 0.18
N GLU A 71 -20.31 15.82 1.20
CA GLU A 71 -19.01 15.23 1.49
C GLU A 71 -18.56 14.24 0.42
N GLU A 72 -19.46 13.37 -0.05
CA GLU A 72 -19.16 12.45 -1.13
C GLU A 72 -18.77 13.20 -2.42
N ARG A 73 -19.51 14.26 -2.76
CA ARG A 73 -19.24 15.11 -3.93
C ARG A 73 -17.94 15.89 -3.80
N MET A 74 -17.61 16.35 -2.59
CA MET A 74 -16.33 17.00 -2.30
C MET A 74 -15.15 16.05 -2.54
N LEU A 75 -15.22 14.82 -2.02
CA LEU A 75 -14.17 13.83 -2.22
C LEU A 75 -14.08 13.36 -3.68
N HIS A 76 -15.21 13.24 -4.38
CA HIS A 76 -15.21 12.97 -5.81
C HIS A 76 -14.51 14.07 -6.63
N MET A 77 -14.75 15.35 -6.29
CA MET A 77 -13.99 16.46 -6.90
C MET A 77 -12.49 16.36 -6.56
N ALA A 78 -12.13 16.01 -5.32
CA ALA A 78 -10.74 15.83 -4.92
C ALA A 78 -10.02 14.77 -5.77
N ASP A 79 -10.66 13.62 -5.97
CA ASP A 79 -10.15 12.52 -6.80
C ASP A 79 -10.00 12.94 -8.27
N PHE A 80 -10.98 13.69 -8.79
CA PHE A 80 -10.88 14.25 -10.15
C PHE A 80 -9.69 15.20 -10.28
N LEU A 81 -9.52 16.14 -9.34
CA LEU A 81 -8.41 17.09 -9.32
C LEU A 81 -7.06 16.37 -9.20
N PHE A 82 -7.00 15.28 -8.43
CA PHE A 82 -5.82 14.42 -8.36
C PHE A 82 -5.51 13.78 -9.72
N GLY A 83 -6.54 13.24 -10.40
CA GLY A 83 -6.40 12.60 -11.72
C GLY A 83 -5.86 13.54 -12.81
N ILE A 84 -6.19 14.83 -12.74
CA ILE A 84 -5.64 15.87 -13.63
C ILE A 84 -4.35 16.52 -13.10
N LYS A 85 -3.69 15.91 -12.11
CA LYS A 85 -2.42 16.35 -11.49
C LYS A 85 -2.46 17.71 -10.80
N LEU A 86 -3.64 18.21 -10.42
CA LEU A 86 -3.77 19.41 -9.59
C LEU A 86 -3.69 19.06 -8.09
N TYR A 87 -2.61 18.40 -7.68
CA TYR A 87 -2.47 17.80 -6.35
C TYR A 87 -2.63 18.81 -5.21
N ARG A 88 -2.05 20.01 -5.35
CA ARG A 88 -2.19 21.07 -4.34
C ARG A 88 -3.64 21.44 -4.15
N LEU A 89 -4.42 21.56 -5.23
CA LEU A 89 -5.82 21.95 -5.10
C LEU A 89 -6.67 20.82 -4.53
N SER A 90 -6.44 19.59 -5.00
CA SER A 90 -7.08 18.38 -4.49
C SER A 90 -6.89 18.24 -2.97
N LEU A 91 -5.66 18.47 -2.49
CA LEU A 91 -5.32 18.44 -1.07
C LEU A 91 -6.11 19.50 -0.28
N TRP A 92 -6.02 20.77 -0.69
CA TRP A 92 -6.56 21.88 0.09
C TRP A 92 -8.08 22.05 -0.01
N GLN A 93 -8.67 21.91 -1.20
CA GLN A 93 -10.11 22.12 -1.44
C GLN A 93 -10.93 20.81 -1.40
N GLY A 94 -10.27 19.68 -1.22
CA GLY A 94 -10.88 18.36 -1.17
C GLY A 94 -10.59 17.65 0.14
N TYR A 95 -9.49 16.89 0.16
CA TYR A 95 -9.21 15.94 1.24
C TYR A 95 -8.99 16.61 2.62
N CYS A 96 -8.12 17.63 2.72
CA CYS A 96 -7.90 18.32 3.99
C CYS A 96 -9.16 19.06 4.46
N ARG A 97 -9.91 19.68 3.52
CA ARG A 97 -11.15 20.39 3.84
C ARG A 97 -12.20 19.46 4.45
N TYR A 98 -12.30 18.24 3.95
CA TYR A 98 -13.14 17.21 4.54
C TYR A 98 -12.67 16.82 5.95
N LEU A 99 -11.37 16.59 6.13
CA LEU A 99 -10.80 16.13 7.41
C LEU A 99 -10.85 17.20 8.53
N GLN A 100 -10.76 18.48 8.15
CA GLN A 100 -10.88 19.62 9.07
C GLN A 100 -12.22 19.65 9.82
N GLN A 101 -13.22 18.91 9.36
CA GLN A 101 -14.50 18.76 10.06
C GLN A 101 -14.39 17.89 11.32
N PHE A 102 -13.38 17.03 11.41
CA PHE A 102 -13.15 16.10 12.53
C PHE A 102 -12.01 16.56 13.41
N SER A 103 -10.89 16.97 12.81
CA SER A 103 -9.68 17.32 13.53
C SER A 103 -8.90 18.39 12.78
N THR A 104 -8.28 19.30 13.54
CA THR A 104 -7.32 20.29 13.03
C THR A 104 -5.90 19.75 12.99
N VAL A 105 -5.67 18.54 13.52
CA VAL A 105 -4.36 17.91 13.60
C VAL A 105 -3.90 17.52 12.20
N THR A 106 -2.64 17.83 11.88
CA THR A 106 -2.09 17.42 10.59
C THR A 106 -1.69 15.95 10.62
N ILE A 107 -1.69 15.32 9.47
CA ILE A 107 -1.29 13.92 9.31
C ILE A 107 0.14 13.66 9.83
N GLU A 108 0.99 14.68 9.79
CA GLU A 108 2.39 14.62 10.24
C GLU A 108 2.51 14.58 11.77
N ASP A 109 1.47 15.01 12.51
CA ASP A 109 1.47 15.12 13.98
C ASP A 109 0.93 13.86 14.68
N ILE A 110 0.35 12.92 13.93
CA ILE A 110 -0.23 11.68 14.46
C ILE A 110 0.90 10.68 14.77
N ARG A 111 1.02 10.27 16.03
CA ARG A 111 2.16 9.47 16.53
C ARG A 111 1.84 8.01 16.81
N ASP A 112 0.58 7.70 17.10
CA ASP A 112 0.15 6.36 17.50
C ASP A 112 -1.29 6.06 17.05
N VAL A 113 -1.69 4.79 17.24
CA VAL A 113 -2.98 4.25 16.79
C VAL A 113 -4.15 4.84 17.58
N ASP A 114 -3.96 5.16 18.85
CA ASP A 114 -5.05 5.69 19.69
C ASP A 114 -5.33 7.14 19.35
N HIS A 115 -4.29 7.96 19.13
CA HIS A 115 -4.41 9.32 18.63
C HIS A 115 -5.05 9.35 17.24
N PHE A 116 -4.71 8.41 16.35
CA PHE A 116 -5.34 8.26 15.05
C PHE A 116 -6.85 7.96 15.16
N ARG A 117 -7.23 6.98 15.99
CA ARG A 117 -8.63 6.57 16.18
C ARG A 117 -9.46 7.68 16.80
N THR A 118 -8.97 8.30 17.85
CA THR A 118 -9.68 9.40 18.54
C THR A 118 -9.84 10.63 17.67
N SER A 119 -8.84 10.97 16.84
CA SER A 119 -8.88 12.14 15.96
C SER A 119 -9.86 11.99 14.79
N PHE A 120 -9.89 10.83 14.14
CA PHE A 120 -10.61 10.66 12.87
C PHE A 120 -11.80 9.69 12.93
N PHE A 121 -11.84 8.80 13.92
CA PHE A 121 -12.84 7.74 14.03
C PHE A 121 -13.42 7.62 15.45
N PRO A 122 -13.98 8.70 16.02
CA PRO A 122 -14.53 8.67 17.38
C PRO A 122 -15.69 7.67 17.54
N LYS A 123 -16.36 7.30 16.44
CA LYS A 123 -17.46 6.33 16.40
C LYS A 123 -17.03 4.94 15.90
N GLY A 124 -15.73 4.70 15.73
CA GLY A 124 -15.21 3.44 15.17
C GLY A 124 -15.26 3.38 13.65
N PHE A 125 -14.95 2.19 13.10
CA PHE A 125 -14.76 1.97 11.66
C PHE A 125 -16.00 1.46 10.92
N ASP A 126 -17.02 0.98 11.63
CA ASP A 126 -18.23 0.38 11.05
C ASP A 126 -19.30 1.43 10.69
N THR A 127 -18.89 2.63 10.29
CA THR A 127 -19.79 3.72 9.90
C THR A 127 -19.64 4.04 8.41
N ASP A 128 -20.72 4.49 7.76
CA ASP A 128 -20.65 4.92 6.35
C ASP A 128 -19.63 6.04 6.14
N GLN A 129 -19.47 6.89 7.16
CA GLN A 129 -18.51 7.98 7.18
C GLN A 129 -17.05 7.51 7.23
N ALA A 130 -16.79 6.36 7.84
CA ALA A 130 -15.43 5.84 7.97
C ALA A 130 -14.81 5.59 6.59
N LYS A 131 -15.58 5.09 5.63
CA LYS A 131 -15.12 4.87 4.24
C LYS A 131 -14.68 6.17 3.57
N LEU A 132 -15.47 7.23 3.72
CA LEU A 132 -15.14 8.56 3.19
C LEU A 132 -13.91 9.14 3.90
N THR A 133 -13.78 8.92 5.21
CA THR A 133 -12.63 9.37 6.00
C THR A 133 -11.34 8.68 5.59
N PHE A 134 -11.35 7.36 5.41
CA PHE A 134 -10.20 6.64 4.89
C PHE A 134 -9.81 7.11 3.48
N ARG A 135 -10.78 7.33 2.58
CA ARG A 135 -10.52 7.88 1.25
C ARG A 135 -9.84 9.26 1.33
N ALA A 136 -10.29 10.13 2.22
CA ALA A 136 -9.69 11.45 2.43
C ALA A 136 -8.25 11.36 2.98
N LEU A 137 -8.02 10.52 3.99
CA LEU A 137 -6.69 10.33 4.57
C LEU A 137 -5.69 9.76 3.54
N GLN A 138 -6.09 8.75 2.77
CA GLN A 138 -5.28 8.18 1.69
C GLN A 138 -4.99 9.23 0.60
N GLY A 139 -6.01 9.99 0.20
CA GLY A 139 -5.88 11.09 -0.76
C GLY A 139 -4.90 12.16 -0.29
N CYS A 140 -4.93 12.53 0.99
CA CYS A 140 -3.96 13.45 1.57
C CYS A 140 -2.52 12.93 1.48
N CYS A 141 -2.29 11.68 1.89
CA CYS A 141 -0.96 11.05 1.82
C CYS A 141 -0.44 11.03 0.37
N LEU A 142 -1.28 10.64 -0.59
CA LEU A 142 -0.95 10.60 -2.00
C LEU A 142 -0.63 11.99 -2.57
N CYS A 143 -1.49 12.99 -2.32
CA CYS A 143 -1.24 14.36 -2.75
C CYS A 143 0.06 14.91 -2.17
N ALA A 144 0.30 14.70 -0.87
CA ALA A 144 1.52 15.15 -0.21
C ALA A 144 2.77 14.51 -0.84
N PHE A 145 2.72 13.20 -1.11
CA PHE A 145 3.80 12.50 -1.82
C PHE A 145 4.05 13.07 -3.21
N GLN A 146 3.01 13.23 -4.05
CA GLN A 146 3.19 13.74 -5.41
C GLN A 146 3.72 15.18 -5.42
N LEU A 147 3.29 16.03 -4.49
CA LEU A 147 3.79 17.39 -4.35
C LEU A 147 5.29 17.43 -4.00
N GLU A 148 5.77 16.51 -3.17
CA GLU A 148 7.21 16.42 -2.91
C GLU A 148 7.98 15.92 -4.15
N ARG A 149 7.38 15.04 -4.96
CA ARG A 149 7.99 14.58 -6.23
C ARG A 149 8.11 15.69 -7.28
N GLU A 150 7.17 16.62 -7.34
CA GLU A 150 7.18 17.74 -8.29
C GLU A 150 8.22 18.81 -7.96
N ARG A 151 8.74 18.85 -6.71
CA ARG A 151 9.67 19.89 -6.25
C ARG A 151 11.10 19.76 -6.78
N GLY A 152 11.42 18.69 -7.50
CA GLY A 152 12.69 18.55 -8.21
C GLY A 152 13.26 17.13 -8.19
N SER A 153 14.40 16.97 -8.86
CA SER A 153 15.08 15.69 -9.07
C SER A 153 15.83 15.16 -7.85
N GLN A 154 15.85 15.88 -6.72
CA GLN A 154 16.42 15.45 -5.43
C GLN A 154 15.58 16.01 -4.28
N PRO A 155 15.11 15.17 -3.33
CA PRO A 155 14.35 15.64 -2.20
C PRO A 155 15.29 16.40 -1.26
N THR A 156 14.89 17.61 -0.87
CA THR A 156 15.58 18.33 0.21
C THR A 156 15.52 17.50 1.50
N GLN A 157 16.42 17.73 2.45
CA GLN A 157 16.37 17.06 3.76
C GLN A 157 14.99 17.21 4.43
N LYS A 158 14.36 18.38 4.28
CA LYS A 158 12.99 18.65 4.74
C LYS A 158 11.96 17.80 3.99
N GLY A 159 12.11 17.64 2.68
CA GLY A 159 11.28 16.75 1.87
C GLY A 159 11.40 15.28 2.30
N VAL A 160 12.61 14.80 2.57
CA VAL A 160 12.84 13.44 3.10
C VAL A 160 12.13 13.25 4.44
N GLN A 161 12.28 14.19 5.38
CA GLN A 161 11.59 14.12 6.68
C GLN A 161 10.07 14.07 6.50
N ARG A 162 9.52 14.86 5.58
CA ARG A 162 8.10 14.84 5.29
C ARG A 162 7.62 13.50 4.73
N LEU A 163 8.39 12.90 3.83
CA LEU A 163 8.10 11.56 3.29
C LEU A 163 8.17 10.49 4.38
N LEU A 164 9.11 10.60 5.33
CA LEU A 164 9.17 9.73 6.50
C LEU A 164 7.94 9.89 7.40
N SER A 165 7.46 11.13 7.63
CA SER A 165 6.23 11.37 8.38
C SER A 165 5.01 10.76 7.69
N ILE A 166 4.90 10.89 6.36
CA ILE A 166 3.82 10.26 5.58
C ILE A 166 3.88 8.73 5.72
N LEU A 167 5.07 8.13 5.61
CA LEU A 167 5.26 6.69 5.80
C LEU A 167 4.86 6.23 7.21
N GLY A 168 5.27 6.99 8.24
CA GLY A 168 4.89 6.75 9.62
C GLY A 168 3.37 6.80 9.80
N PHE A 169 2.70 7.75 9.17
CA PHE A 169 1.26 7.85 9.22
C PHE A 169 0.55 6.69 8.51
N VAL A 170 0.97 6.33 7.28
CA VAL A 170 0.40 5.18 6.56
C VAL A 170 0.58 3.90 7.39
N ARG A 171 1.70 3.77 8.11
CA ARG A 171 1.89 2.67 9.08
C ARG A 171 0.83 2.64 10.16
N ILE A 172 0.62 3.77 10.84
CA ILE A 172 -0.34 3.87 11.94
C ILE A 172 -1.74 3.54 11.44
N MET A 173 -2.13 4.07 10.28
CA MET A 173 -3.41 3.75 9.63
C MET A 173 -3.55 2.25 9.37
N MET A 174 -2.54 1.62 8.77
CA MET A 174 -2.55 0.18 8.48
C MET A 174 -2.61 -0.67 9.77
N GLN A 175 -1.86 -0.28 10.81
CA GLN A 175 -1.91 -0.94 12.11
C GLN A 175 -3.31 -0.85 12.76
N ALA A 176 -3.95 0.31 12.64
CA ALA A 176 -5.28 0.53 13.19
C ALA A 176 -6.35 -0.36 12.55
N VAL A 177 -6.31 -0.51 11.22
CA VAL A 177 -7.28 -1.30 10.44
C VAL A 177 -6.95 -2.79 10.41
N LEU A 178 -5.74 -3.20 10.78
CA LEU A 178 -5.28 -4.58 10.72
C LEU A 178 -6.25 -5.62 11.33
N PRO A 179 -6.90 -5.37 12.48
CA PRO A 179 -7.84 -6.33 13.05
C PRO A 179 -9.13 -6.54 12.22
N HIS A 180 -9.40 -5.66 11.24
CA HIS A 180 -10.68 -5.57 10.54
C HIS A 180 -10.55 -6.13 9.12
N GLU A 181 -10.96 -7.38 8.92
CA GLU A 181 -10.77 -8.09 7.64
C GLU A 181 -11.49 -7.41 6.47
N HIS A 182 -12.67 -6.85 6.70
CA HIS A 182 -13.44 -6.13 5.68
C HIS A 182 -12.75 -4.85 5.15
N LEU A 183 -11.68 -4.40 5.83
CA LEU A 183 -10.84 -3.27 5.45
C LEU A 183 -9.51 -3.70 4.82
N CYS A 184 -9.33 -4.97 4.44
CA CYS A 184 -8.08 -5.47 3.87
C CYS A 184 -7.60 -4.70 2.63
N TRP A 185 -8.52 -4.14 1.85
CA TRP A 185 -8.21 -3.28 0.71
C TRP A 185 -7.41 -2.02 1.09
N LEU A 186 -7.60 -1.49 2.32
CA LEU A 186 -6.80 -0.37 2.86
C LEU A 186 -5.37 -0.80 3.15
N LEU A 187 -5.18 -2.03 3.65
CA LEU A 187 -3.85 -2.60 3.85
C LEU A 187 -3.13 -2.72 2.52
N TYR A 188 -3.78 -3.28 1.50
CA TYR A 188 -3.21 -3.38 0.16
C TYR A 188 -2.80 -2.01 -0.40
N ASN A 189 -3.72 -1.02 -0.40
CA ASN A 189 -3.43 0.32 -0.89
C ASN A 189 -2.30 1.01 -0.11
N GLY A 190 -2.30 0.91 1.22
CA GLY A 190 -1.23 1.44 2.07
C GLY A 190 0.14 0.83 1.74
N SER A 191 0.17 -0.46 1.44
CA SER A 191 1.39 -1.17 1.02
C SER A 191 1.96 -0.62 -0.28
N LEU A 192 1.08 -0.35 -1.27
CA LEU A 192 1.47 0.26 -2.53
C LEU A 192 2.09 1.64 -2.31
N TYR A 193 1.48 2.45 -1.43
CA TYR A 193 1.98 3.79 -1.11
C TYR A 193 3.36 3.73 -0.48
N ILE A 194 3.54 2.83 0.50
CA ILE A 194 4.82 2.67 1.19
C ILE A 194 5.91 2.26 0.21
N TYR A 195 5.66 1.27 -0.62
CA TYR A 195 6.62 0.88 -1.65
C TYR A 195 6.95 2.03 -2.60
N ASN A 196 5.96 2.75 -3.11
CA ASN A 196 6.20 3.86 -4.05
C ASN A 196 7.05 4.97 -3.41
N ILE A 197 6.78 5.33 -2.15
CA ILE A 197 7.56 6.32 -1.42
C ILE A 197 8.97 5.80 -1.15
N CYS A 198 9.11 4.55 -0.68
CA CYS A 198 10.43 3.93 -0.43
C CYS A 198 11.26 3.84 -1.71
N ARG A 199 10.66 3.39 -2.83
CA ARG A 199 11.29 3.31 -4.16
C ARG A 199 11.81 4.68 -4.60
N TYR A 200 10.99 5.71 -4.44
CA TYR A 200 11.40 7.09 -4.71
C TYR A 200 12.59 7.50 -3.83
N LEU A 201 12.51 7.29 -2.50
CA LEU A 201 13.62 7.60 -1.58
C LEU A 201 14.92 6.87 -1.93
N MET A 202 14.86 5.59 -2.31
CA MET A 202 16.06 4.82 -2.71
C MET A 202 16.66 5.27 -4.03
N SER A 203 15.83 5.64 -5.00
CA SER A 203 16.32 6.13 -6.29
C SER A 203 17.09 7.46 -6.18
N MET A 204 17.04 8.10 -5.00
CA MET A 204 17.54 9.46 -4.77
C MET A 204 18.54 9.56 -3.62
N SER A 205 18.47 8.66 -2.62
CA SER A 205 19.37 8.60 -1.46
C SER A 205 20.64 7.80 -1.77
N ARG A 206 21.83 8.33 -1.39
CA ARG A 206 23.03 7.51 -1.19
C ARG A 206 22.82 6.61 0.04
N ALA A 207 22.23 5.43 -0.19
CA ALA A 207 22.20 4.16 0.57
C ALA A 207 22.05 4.13 2.11
N ALA A 208 22.61 5.05 2.89
CA ALA A 208 22.82 4.85 4.33
C ALA A 208 21.58 5.10 5.22
N GLN A 209 20.68 6.04 4.87
CA GLN A 209 19.51 6.37 5.70
C GLN A 209 18.28 5.49 5.43
N VAL A 210 18.32 4.63 4.41
CA VAL A 210 17.18 3.78 3.99
C VAL A 210 17.16 2.41 4.69
N HIS A 211 18.19 2.05 5.46
CA HIS A 211 18.24 0.77 6.16
C HIS A 211 17.12 0.61 7.21
N ASN A 212 16.73 1.68 7.92
CA ASN A 212 15.59 1.65 8.84
C ASN A 212 14.22 1.59 8.12
N LEU A 213 14.16 2.08 6.89
CA LEU A 213 12.98 2.01 6.02
C LEU A 213 12.73 0.58 5.53
N ALA A 214 13.80 -0.19 5.25
CA ALA A 214 13.69 -1.62 4.90
C ALA A 214 13.06 -2.44 6.04
N ILE A 215 13.43 -2.16 7.31
CA ILE A 215 12.82 -2.81 8.48
C ILE A 215 11.32 -2.48 8.60
N THR A 216 10.95 -1.21 8.34
CA THR A 216 9.56 -0.75 8.35
C THR A 216 8.74 -1.39 7.22
N PHE A 217 9.34 -1.53 6.04
CA PHE A 217 8.72 -2.22 4.90
C PHE A 217 8.53 -3.72 5.19
N ILE A 218 9.54 -4.39 5.72
CA ILE A 218 9.52 -5.83 6.01
C ILE A 218 8.55 -6.21 7.13
N SER A 219 8.48 -5.40 8.19
CA SER A 219 7.52 -5.63 9.29
C SER A 219 6.07 -5.51 8.83
N MET A 220 5.78 -4.72 7.80
CA MET A 220 4.44 -4.62 7.22
C MET A 220 4.14 -5.70 6.19
N VAL A 221 5.11 -6.03 5.33
CA VAL A 221 4.94 -7.08 4.32
C VAL A 221 4.59 -8.43 4.98
N HIS A 222 5.11 -8.72 6.17
CA HIS A 222 4.70 -9.91 6.95
C HIS A 222 3.21 -9.87 7.35
N VAL A 223 2.70 -8.70 7.73
CA VAL A 223 1.29 -8.48 8.11
C VAL A 223 0.35 -8.62 6.89
N ILE A 224 0.79 -8.16 5.72
CA ILE A 224 0.03 -8.24 4.47
C ILE A 224 0.08 -9.67 3.90
N VAL A 225 1.23 -10.34 3.90
CA VAL A 225 1.33 -11.72 3.39
C VAL A 225 0.60 -12.71 4.29
N GLY A 226 0.51 -12.46 5.60
CA GLY A 226 -0.29 -13.29 6.51
C GLY A 226 -1.81 -13.19 6.31
N LYS A 227 -2.35 -12.05 5.85
CA LYS A 227 -3.80 -11.80 5.72
C LYS A 227 -4.32 -11.61 4.29
N CYS A 228 -3.46 -11.23 3.34
CA CYS A 228 -3.84 -10.83 1.97
C CYS A 228 -3.41 -11.84 0.88
N VAL A 229 -2.89 -13.02 1.22
CA VAL A 229 -2.70 -14.12 0.25
C VAL A 229 -4.03 -14.56 -0.41
N CYS A 230 -5.17 -14.12 0.12
CA CYS A 230 -6.50 -14.34 -0.45
C CYS A 230 -7.03 -13.17 -1.32
N CYS A 231 -6.26 -12.10 -1.57
CA CYS A 231 -6.76 -10.99 -2.39
C CYS A 231 -6.53 -11.25 -3.91
N PRO A 232 -7.57 -11.15 -4.76
CA PRO A 232 -7.51 -11.47 -6.20
C PRO A 232 -6.74 -10.46 -7.08
N PHE A 233 -5.96 -9.52 -6.51
CA PHE A 233 -5.18 -8.51 -7.25
C PHE A 233 -3.69 -8.91 -7.44
N LEU A 234 -3.46 -10.17 -7.81
CA LEU A 234 -2.15 -10.82 -7.83
C LEU A 234 -1.08 -10.22 -8.79
N PRO A 235 -1.39 -9.74 -10.01
CA PRO A 235 -0.34 -9.32 -10.94
C PRO A 235 0.39 -8.05 -10.51
N GLN A 236 -0.33 -7.12 -9.89
CA GLN A 236 0.23 -5.85 -9.41
C GLN A 236 1.04 -6.05 -8.13
N ALA A 237 0.68 -6.99 -7.26
CA ALA A 237 1.40 -7.28 -6.02
C ALA A 237 2.77 -7.95 -6.23
N MET A 238 3.02 -8.52 -7.41
CA MET A 238 4.19 -9.35 -7.67
C MET A 238 5.52 -8.61 -7.55
N GLU A 239 5.61 -7.41 -8.14
CA GLU A 239 6.81 -6.57 -8.04
C GLU A 239 7.13 -6.23 -6.57
N PHE A 240 6.09 -6.03 -5.75
CA PHE A 240 6.22 -5.69 -4.34
C PHE A 240 6.76 -6.86 -3.51
N LEU A 241 6.25 -8.08 -3.77
CA LEU A 241 6.69 -9.29 -3.08
C LEU A 241 8.12 -9.67 -3.46
N LEU A 242 8.49 -9.54 -4.75
CA LEU A 242 9.86 -9.74 -5.21
C LEU A 242 10.82 -8.72 -4.59
N TRP A 243 10.39 -7.45 -4.53
CA TRP A 243 11.20 -6.41 -3.91
C TRP A 243 11.39 -6.63 -2.39
N ALA A 244 10.35 -7.09 -1.69
CA ALA A 244 10.45 -7.48 -0.28
C ALA A 244 11.42 -8.64 -0.04
N CYS A 245 11.42 -9.64 -0.93
CA CYS A 245 12.41 -10.72 -0.90
C CYS A 245 13.84 -10.17 -1.01
N ILE A 246 14.08 -9.27 -1.99
CA ILE A 246 15.39 -8.65 -2.21
C ILE A 246 15.82 -7.84 -0.99
N CYS A 247 14.93 -7.05 -0.38
CA CYS A 247 15.25 -6.29 0.83
C CYS A 247 15.69 -7.17 1.99
N LEU A 248 14.98 -8.29 2.21
CA LEU A 248 15.36 -9.24 3.26
C LEU A 248 16.73 -9.82 2.99
N GLU A 249 17.02 -10.18 1.74
CA GLU A 249 18.29 -10.82 1.33
C GLU A 249 19.49 -9.89 1.32
N THR A 250 19.31 -8.60 1.03
CA THR A 250 20.42 -7.67 0.79
C THR A 250 20.70 -6.73 1.96
N SER A 251 19.74 -6.56 2.87
CA SER A 251 19.90 -5.65 4.01
C SER A 251 20.59 -6.36 5.18
N ILE A 252 21.83 -5.95 5.48
CA ILE A 252 22.68 -6.53 6.53
C ILE A 252 21.93 -6.71 7.88
N PRO A 253 21.16 -5.73 8.41
CA PRO A 253 20.42 -5.90 9.68
C PRO A 253 19.37 -7.03 9.65
N LEU A 254 18.94 -7.43 8.46
CA LEU A 254 17.87 -8.39 8.20
C LEU A 254 18.41 -9.73 7.69
N MET A 255 19.73 -9.83 7.52
CA MET A 255 20.48 -11.05 7.23
C MET A 255 20.79 -11.84 8.48
N THR A 256 19.74 -12.26 9.18
CA THR A 256 19.83 -13.12 10.37
C THR A 256 18.74 -14.18 10.38
N ALA A 257 18.99 -15.31 11.05
CA ALA A 257 18.05 -16.41 11.19
C ALA A 257 16.71 -16.01 11.83
N ARG A 258 16.70 -14.94 12.63
CA ARG A 258 15.47 -14.39 13.24
C ARG A 258 14.40 -14.03 12.21
N PHE A 259 14.80 -13.60 11.02
CA PHE A 259 13.88 -13.18 9.96
C PHE A 259 13.63 -14.28 8.92
N LEU A 260 14.16 -15.48 9.13
CA LEU A 260 14.07 -16.57 8.16
C LEU A 260 12.63 -17.06 7.97
N ALA A 261 11.83 -17.07 9.04
CA ALA A 261 10.40 -17.38 8.96
C ALA A 261 9.65 -16.39 8.04
N TRP A 262 10.04 -15.11 8.07
CA TRP A 262 9.44 -14.07 7.23
C TRP A 262 9.88 -14.24 5.77
N ARG A 263 11.17 -14.53 5.55
CA ARG A 263 11.71 -14.84 4.20
C ARG A 263 10.99 -16.02 3.57
N ALA A 264 10.86 -17.13 4.29
CA ALA A 264 10.18 -18.33 3.80
C ALA A 264 8.72 -18.05 3.42
N THR A 265 8.02 -17.27 4.25
CA THR A 265 6.61 -16.89 3.99
C THR A 265 6.49 -16.03 2.73
N LEU A 266 7.42 -15.08 2.54
CA LEU A 266 7.48 -14.26 1.34
C LEU A 266 7.80 -15.06 0.09
N TYR A 267 8.77 -15.97 0.16
CA TYR A 267 9.09 -16.87 -0.94
C TYR A 267 7.89 -17.71 -1.35
N CYS A 268 7.16 -18.26 -0.37
CA CYS A 268 5.95 -19.03 -0.62
C CYS A 268 4.86 -18.18 -1.30
N ALA A 269 4.69 -16.92 -0.90
CA ALA A 269 3.71 -16.02 -1.50
C ALA A 269 4.05 -15.71 -2.96
N VAL A 270 5.31 -15.40 -3.28
CA VAL A 270 5.77 -15.20 -4.66
C VAL A 270 5.53 -16.44 -5.51
N CYS A 271 5.85 -17.63 -4.99
CA CYS A 271 5.57 -18.89 -5.67
C CYS A 271 4.07 -19.09 -5.95
N GLN A 272 3.21 -18.74 -4.98
CA GLN A 272 1.75 -18.80 -5.15
C GLN A 272 1.27 -17.81 -6.21
N CYS A 273 1.80 -16.58 -6.24
CA CYS A 273 1.46 -15.59 -7.26
C CYS A 273 1.80 -16.08 -8.68
N TYR A 274 2.99 -16.69 -8.86
CA TYR A 274 3.36 -17.28 -10.15
C TYR A 274 2.44 -18.45 -10.52
N TYR A 275 2.06 -19.28 -9.56
CA TYR A 275 1.15 -20.40 -9.78
C TYR A 275 -0.25 -19.94 -10.21
N ASP A 276 -0.85 -18.99 -9.48
CA ASP A 276 -2.17 -18.42 -9.79
C ASP A 276 -2.17 -17.69 -11.14
N SER A 277 -1.02 -17.17 -11.57
CA SER A 277 -0.82 -16.54 -12.89
C SER A 277 -0.43 -17.54 -14.00
N GLN A 278 -0.49 -18.86 -13.74
CA GLN A 278 -0.10 -19.94 -14.65
C GLN A 278 1.36 -19.90 -15.16
N ALA A 279 2.23 -19.17 -14.46
CA ALA A 279 3.65 -19.00 -14.78
C ALA A 279 4.53 -20.04 -14.05
N ASN A 280 4.27 -21.32 -14.30
CA ASN A 280 4.85 -22.44 -13.54
C ASN A 280 6.38 -22.52 -13.62
N VAL A 281 6.97 -22.20 -14.79
CA VAL A 281 8.43 -22.23 -15.00
C VAL A 281 9.09 -21.16 -14.13
N GLN A 282 8.52 -19.96 -14.08
CA GLN A 282 9.01 -18.86 -13.26
C GLN A 282 8.86 -19.18 -11.77
N ALA A 283 7.78 -19.85 -11.37
CA ALA A 283 7.57 -20.32 -10.00
C ALA A 283 8.68 -21.29 -9.56
N GLU A 284 9.04 -22.25 -10.41
CA GLU A 284 10.10 -23.23 -10.13
C GLU A 284 11.48 -22.57 -10.02
N VAL A 285 11.84 -21.74 -11.01
CA VAL A 285 13.12 -21.01 -11.03
C VAL A 285 13.26 -20.15 -9.77
N PHE A 286 12.19 -19.45 -9.39
CA PHE A 286 12.19 -18.62 -8.19
C PHE A 286 12.32 -19.45 -6.91
N ALA A 287 11.59 -20.56 -6.78
CA ALA A 287 11.64 -21.43 -5.61
C ALA A 287 13.04 -22.05 -5.40
N ARG A 288 13.70 -22.48 -6.48
CA ARG A 288 15.09 -22.98 -6.43
C ARG A 288 16.06 -21.88 -5.98
N ARG A 289 15.90 -20.66 -6.51
CA ARG A 289 16.69 -19.49 -6.11
C ARG A 289 16.48 -19.13 -4.62
N ALA A 290 15.24 -19.21 -4.14
CA ALA A 290 14.90 -18.97 -2.74
C ALA A 290 15.56 -19.98 -1.79
N LEU A 291 15.55 -21.28 -2.13
CA LEU A 291 16.27 -22.31 -1.37
C LEU A 291 17.78 -22.06 -1.35
N GLY A 292 18.36 -21.64 -2.49
CA GLY A 292 19.76 -21.21 -2.56
C GLY A 292 20.06 -20.07 -1.58
N LYS A 293 19.20 -19.05 -1.52
CA LYS A 293 19.35 -17.93 -0.57
C LYS A 293 19.21 -18.32 0.90
N VAL A 294 18.37 -19.29 1.22
CA VAL A 294 18.30 -19.85 2.59
C VAL A 294 19.60 -20.58 2.95
N SER A 295 20.16 -21.37 2.03
CA SER A 295 21.43 -22.06 2.25
C SER A 295 22.62 -21.10 2.35
N GLU A 296 22.69 -20.08 1.51
CA GLU A 296 23.72 -19.03 1.58
C GLU A 296 23.73 -18.33 2.95
N LEU A 297 22.54 -17.99 3.49
CA LEU A 297 22.44 -17.37 4.81
C LEU A 297 22.94 -18.30 5.92
N GLY A 298 22.61 -19.59 5.85
CA GLY A 298 23.11 -20.59 6.80
C GLY A 298 24.64 -20.65 6.82
N LYS A 299 25.27 -20.65 5.63
CA LYS A 299 26.74 -20.63 5.51
C LYS A 299 27.36 -19.35 6.09
N LEU A 300 26.74 -18.20 5.86
CA LEU A 300 27.20 -16.93 6.42
C LEU A 300 27.13 -16.90 7.95
N GLU A 301 26.11 -17.53 8.54
CA GLU A 301 26.04 -17.66 10.00
C GLU A 301 27.06 -18.66 10.55
N GLU A 302 27.31 -19.78 9.89
CA GLU A 302 28.38 -20.71 10.27
C GLU A 302 29.76 -20.04 10.26
N MET A 303 30.02 -19.17 9.30
CA MET A 303 31.24 -18.37 9.21
C MET A 303 31.40 -17.33 10.33
N SER A 304 30.31 -16.96 11.02
CA SER A 304 30.34 -15.97 12.11
C SER A 304 30.92 -16.50 13.42
N GLY A 305 31.19 -17.82 13.51
CA GLY A 305 31.87 -18.46 14.64
C GLY A 305 31.04 -18.58 15.92
N LEU A 306 29.78 -18.10 15.93
CA LEU A 306 28.86 -18.26 17.05
C LEU A 306 28.18 -19.64 16.97
N PRO A 307 28.12 -20.41 18.07
CA PRO A 307 27.42 -21.69 18.07
C PRO A 307 25.93 -21.47 17.77
N ALA A 308 25.44 -22.13 16.73
CA ALA A 308 24.04 -22.02 16.31
C ALA A 308 23.13 -22.53 17.44
N THR A 309 22.28 -21.64 17.97
CA THR A 309 21.25 -22.03 18.96
C THR A 309 20.31 -23.08 18.38
N THR A 310 19.71 -23.92 19.24
CA THR A 310 18.67 -24.87 18.82
C THR A 310 17.47 -24.21 18.12
N GLU A 311 17.18 -22.95 18.46
CA GLU A 311 16.11 -22.16 17.84
C GLU A 311 16.44 -21.75 16.41
N THR A 312 17.67 -21.31 16.14
CA THR A 312 18.12 -20.95 14.79
C THR A 312 18.15 -22.17 13.89
N GLN A 313 18.67 -23.31 14.36
CA GLN A 313 18.65 -24.57 13.59
C GLN A 313 17.23 -25.02 13.23
N ARG A 314 16.27 -24.89 14.15
CA ARG A 314 14.85 -25.17 13.87
C ARG A 314 14.29 -24.20 12.83
N ALA A 315 14.62 -22.91 12.92
CA ALA A 315 14.16 -21.91 11.96
C ALA A 315 14.60 -22.26 10.53
N TYR A 316 15.87 -22.67 10.33
CA TYR A 316 16.36 -23.12 9.02
C TYR A 316 15.65 -24.36 8.50
N LYS A 317 15.46 -25.38 9.34
CA LYS A 317 14.72 -26.58 8.93
C LYS A 317 13.29 -26.25 8.51
N VAL A 318 12.57 -25.47 9.31
CA VAL A 318 11.18 -25.07 9.01
C VAL A 318 11.11 -24.23 7.74
N ALA A 319 12.02 -23.28 7.55
CA ALA A 319 12.05 -22.43 6.36
C ALA A 319 12.33 -23.25 5.09
N THR A 320 13.32 -24.14 5.12
CA THR A 320 13.66 -25.02 4.00
C THR A 320 12.49 -25.92 3.64
N ILE A 321 11.88 -26.59 4.63
CA ILE A 321 10.71 -27.46 4.41
C ILE A 321 9.56 -26.66 3.79
N LYS A 322 9.22 -25.48 4.33
CA LYS A 322 8.13 -24.65 3.79
C LYS A 322 8.32 -24.27 2.32
N VAL A 323 9.52 -23.82 1.94
CA VAL A 323 9.82 -23.43 0.56
C VAL A 323 9.89 -24.67 -0.35
N TRP A 324 10.43 -25.78 0.15
CA TRP A 324 10.52 -27.04 -0.55
C TRP A 324 9.15 -27.66 -0.84
N ASP A 325 8.23 -27.63 0.12
CA ASP A 325 6.86 -28.12 -0.06
C ASP A 325 6.14 -27.35 -1.17
N ARG A 326 6.36 -26.02 -1.26
CA ARG A 326 5.82 -25.20 -2.35
C ARG A 326 6.44 -25.53 -3.71
N LEU A 327 7.75 -25.78 -3.75
CA LEU A 327 8.43 -26.26 -4.97
C LEU A 327 7.82 -27.59 -5.44
N ILE A 328 7.63 -28.55 -4.53
CA ILE A 328 7.03 -29.85 -4.86
C ILE A 328 5.59 -29.68 -5.35
N GLN A 329 4.77 -28.86 -4.69
CA GLN A 329 3.39 -28.60 -5.13
C GLN A 329 3.35 -28.05 -6.57
N ASN A 330 4.21 -27.08 -6.89
CA ASN A 330 4.30 -26.49 -8.22
C ASN A 330 4.77 -27.50 -9.28
N ILE A 331 5.72 -28.37 -8.94
CA ILE A 331 6.19 -29.44 -9.83
C ILE A 331 5.09 -30.49 -10.01
N ALA A 332 4.37 -30.89 -8.95
CA ALA A 332 3.31 -31.90 -9.01
C ALA A 332 2.14 -31.44 -9.89
N SER A 333 1.75 -30.17 -9.83
CA SER A 333 0.75 -29.57 -10.72
C SER A 333 1.25 -29.42 -12.16
N PHE A 334 2.52 -29.08 -12.37
CA PHE A 334 3.13 -29.03 -13.71
C PHE A 334 3.20 -30.43 -14.34
N VAL A 335 3.50 -31.45 -13.54
CA VAL A 335 3.49 -32.86 -13.92
C VAL A 335 2.07 -33.38 -14.17
N GLN A 336 1.05 -32.89 -13.48
CA GLN A 336 -0.35 -33.25 -13.81
C GLN A 336 -0.81 -32.67 -15.17
N CYS A 337 -0.17 -31.62 -15.66
CA CYS A 337 -0.35 -31.11 -17.04
C CYS A 337 0.53 -31.81 -18.10
N LEU A 338 1.39 -32.76 -17.71
CA LEU A 338 2.27 -33.52 -18.62
C LEU A 338 2.05 -35.04 -18.43
N PRO A 339 1.56 -35.80 -19.43
CA PRO A 339 1.09 -37.19 -19.21
C PRO A 339 2.13 -38.25 -18.78
N THR A 340 3.38 -37.91 -18.45
CA THR A 340 4.49 -38.90 -18.44
C THR A 340 5.55 -38.70 -17.36
N TYR A 341 5.18 -38.44 -16.10
CA TYR A 341 6.16 -38.43 -14.99
C TYR A 341 5.75 -39.26 -13.76
N ARG A 342 5.18 -40.46 -13.99
CA ARG A 342 4.94 -41.45 -12.92
C ARG A 342 6.15 -42.33 -12.60
N SER A 343 7.25 -42.24 -13.37
CA SER A 343 8.35 -43.21 -13.29
C SER A 343 9.55 -42.79 -12.41
N LYS A 344 9.78 -41.49 -12.18
CA LYS A 344 11.01 -41.02 -11.49
C LYS A 344 10.87 -40.71 -10.00
N ARG A 345 9.75 -41.09 -9.36
CA ARG A 345 9.52 -40.90 -7.91
C ARG A 345 10.40 -41.81 -7.05
N HIS A 346 10.93 -42.90 -7.60
CA HIS A 346 11.77 -43.86 -6.88
C HIS A 346 13.27 -43.49 -6.85
N ASP A 347 13.74 -42.62 -7.74
CA ASP A 347 15.19 -42.33 -7.85
C ASP A 347 15.64 -41.08 -7.07
N ALA A 348 14.71 -40.24 -6.60
CA ALA A 348 15.07 -39.02 -5.85
C ALA A 348 15.32 -39.27 -4.35
N LEU A 349 14.87 -40.41 -3.81
CA LEU A 349 15.09 -40.78 -2.41
C LEU A 349 16.43 -41.51 -2.18
N SER A 350 17.13 -41.92 -3.23
CA SER A 350 18.44 -42.59 -3.15
C SER A 350 19.64 -41.64 -3.27
N LEU A 351 19.42 -40.36 -3.59
CA LEU A 351 20.47 -39.34 -3.70
C LEU A 351 20.78 -38.58 -2.39
N VAL A 352 20.00 -38.80 -1.33
CA VAL A 352 20.33 -38.34 0.02
C VAL A 352 21.05 -39.48 0.74
N GLY A 353 22.32 -39.68 0.39
CA GLY A 353 23.17 -40.70 0.98
C GLY A 353 23.32 -40.51 2.49
N MET A 354 22.55 -41.26 3.27
CA MET A 354 22.96 -41.72 4.59
C MET A 354 23.41 -43.17 4.44
N GLY A 355 24.69 -43.34 4.12
CA GLY A 355 25.36 -44.63 4.16
C GLY A 355 25.68 -45.03 5.59
N GLY A 356 24.92 -46.02 6.07
CA GLY A 356 25.16 -47.06 7.09
C GLY A 356 26.23 -46.91 8.18
N VAL A 357 25.86 -47.38 9.38
CA VAL A 357 26.73 -48.26 10.17
C VAL A 357 25.90 -49.43 10.68
N SER A 358 26.35 -50.62 10.30
CA SER A 358 25.99 -51.92 10.83
C SER A 358 26.55 -52.13 12.25
N SER A 359 25.72 -52.64 13.14
CA SER A 359 26.05 -53.63 14.19
C SER A 359 24.75 -54.33 14.56
#